data_AF-A0A8J2HYS9-F1
#
_entry.id   AF-A0A8J2HYS9-F1
#
_cell.length_a   1.000
_cell.length_b   1.000
_cell.length_c   1.000
_cell.angle_alpha   90.00
_cell.angle_beta   90.00
_cell.angle_gamma   90.00
#
_symmetry.space_group_name_H-M   'P 1'
#
loop_
_entity.id
_entity.type
_entity.pdbx_description
1 polymer ?
#
loop_
_entity_poly.entity_id
_entity_poly.type
_entity_poly.pdbx_seq_one_letter_code
_entity_poly.pdbx_strand_id
1 'polypeptide(L)'
;MRLAMEINLSCPNIPGKTPPAYDFAALQTYLAALKTEIDVAIVQAGGIDESKRVAIGIKIPPYTYQEQFEGLIGVLRESVDMTPRYLACPIDFITAVNTLGSSLLLSSDLETCLPTLASANGSGIGGLAGAPLHPLALGNVYTIRNMLDVHADLKGVMIIGTGGVEDQAGFERMKSVGAGAVGVGTALGRKGVDVFGVIERGF
;
A
#
# COMPACT_ATOMS: atom_id res chain seq x y z
N MET A 1 -4.54 21.72 7.43
CA MET A 1 -4.02 20.40 7.02
C MET A 1 -5.15 19.66 6.32
N ARG A 2 -4.96 19.12 5.11
CA ARG A 2 -5.98 18.27 4.47
C ARG A 2 -5.88 16.87 5.07
N LEU A 3 -7.01 16.29 5.45
CA LEU A 3 -7.09 14.91 5.94
C LEU A 3 -7.12 13.95 4.76
N ALA A 4 -6.41 12.83 4.90
CA ALA A 4 -6.51 11.68 4.01
C ALA A 4 -6.79 10.42 4.85
N MET A 5 -7.54 9.48 4.28
CA MET A 5 -7.87 8.19 4.88
C MET A 5 -7.18 7.06 4.11
N GLU A 6 -6.40 6.25 4.80
CA GLU A 6 -5.82 5.02 4.24
C GLU A 6 -6.55 3.79 4.80
N ILE A 7 -7.16 3.00 3.92
CA ILE A 7 -7.80 1.74 4.28
C ILE A 7 -6.77 0.62 4.12
N ASN A 8 -6.43 -0.05 5.22
CA ASN A 8 -5.48 -1.16 5.19
C ASN A 8 -6.17 -2.46 4.73
N LEU A 9 -5.93 -2.84 3.47
CA LEU A 9 -6.46 -4.06 2.85
C LEU A 9 -5.39 -5.16 2.73
N SER A 10 -4.33 -5.09 3.53
CA SER A 10 -3.08 -5.83 3.28
C SER A 10 -2.43 -6.46 4.51
N CYS A 11 -3.04 -6.40 5.69
CA CYS A 11 -2.44 -6.94 6.91
C CYS A 11 -2.26 -8.47 6.84
N PRO A 12 -1.02 -9.02 6.84
CA PRO A 12 -0.79 -10.46 6.73
C PRO A 12 -0.93 -11.21 8.06
N ASN A 13 -1.19 -10.49 9.17
CA ASN A 13 -1.14 -11.04 10.53
C ASN A 13 -2.52 -11.32 11.13
N ILE A 14 -3.61 -11.21 10.35
CA ILE A 14 -4.97 -11.55 10.83
C ILE A 14 -5.18 -13.07 10.66
N PRO A 15 -5.32 -13.84 11.75
CA PRO A 15 -5.43 -15.30 11.66
C PRO A 15 -6.63 -15.75 10.82
N GLY A 16 -6.41 -16.67 9.89
CA GLY A 16 -7.47 -17.28 9.07
C GLY A 16 -8.14 -16.32 8.07
N LYS A 17 -7.58 -15.14 7.82
CA LYS A 17 -8.11 -14.15 6.88
C LYS A 17 -7.07 -13.81 5.82
N THR A 18 -7.40 -14.10 4.57
CA THR A 18 -6.63 -13.59 3.42
C THR A 18 -6.77 -12.06 3.38
N PRO A 19 -5.67 -11.31 3.24
CA PRO A 19 -5.74 -9.87 3.03
C PRO A 19 -6.68 -9.54 1.85
N PRO A 20 -7.64 -8.59 1.99
CA PRO A 20 -8.61 -8.32 0.93
C PRO A 20 -7.98 -7.91 -0.41
N ALA A 21 -6.82 -7.26 -0.42
CA ALA A 21 -6.14 -6.91 -1.66
C ALA A 21 -5.35 -8.07 -2.31
N TYR A 22 -5.39 -9.29 -1.75
CA TYR A 22 -5.05 -10.53 -2.47
C TYR A 22 -6.28 -11.27 -3.01
N ASP A 23 -7.49 -10.93 -2.54
CA ASP A 23 -8.76 -11.49 -2.99
C ASP A 23 -9.51 -10.42 -3.79
N PHE A 24 -9.41 -10.45 -5.10
CA PHE A 24 -9.94 -9.39 -5.96
C PHE A 24 -11.46 -9.26 -5.91
N ALA A 25 -12.20 -10.32 -5.56
CA ALA A 25 -13.64 -10.23 -5.33
C ALA A 25 -13.94 -9.48 -4.02
N ALA A 26 -13.16 -9.73 -2.97
CA ALA A 26 -13.23 -8.94 -1.74
C ALA A 26 -12.86 -7.47 -1.99
N LEU A 27 -11.75 -7.21 -2.69
CA LEU A 27 -11.35 -5.84 -3.06
C LEU A 27 -12.45 -5.11 -3.83
N GLN A 28 -13.09 -5.77 -4.79
CA GLN A 28 -14.20 -5.22 -5.56
C GLN A 28 -15.37 -4.82 -4.64
N THR A 29 -15.67 -5.66 -3.65
CA THR A 29 -16.71 -5.37 -2.63
C THR A 29 -16.36 -4.12 -1.82
N TYR A 30 -15.10 -3.98 -1.38
CA TYR A 30 -14.64 -2.79 -0.66
C TYR A 30 -14.76 -1.52 -1.50
N LEU A 31 -14.35 -1.55 -2.77
CA LEU A 31 -14.41 -0.38 -3.65
C LEU A 31 -15.86 0.01 -3.99
N ALA A 32 -16.75 -0.97 -4.19
CA ALA A 32 -18.17 -0.72 -4.42
C ALA A 32 -18.84 -0.05 -3.21
N ALA A 33 -18.58 -0.58 -2.01
CA ALA A 33 -19.07 0.00 -0.77
C ALA A 33 -18.52 1.42 -0.58
N LEU A 34 -17.22 1.61 -0.79
CA LEU A 34 -16.59 2.92 -0.69
C LEU A 34 -17.22 3.94 -1.65
N LYS A 35 -17.45 3.56 -2.90
CA LYS A 35 -18.09 4.43 -3.90
C LYS A 35 -19.52 4.83 -3.49
N THR A 36 -20.26 3.90 -2.89
CA THR A 36 -21.60 4.16 -2.34
C THR A 36 -21.56 5.12 -1.16
N GLU A 37 -20.62 4.96 -0.23
CA GLU A 37 -20.51 5.85 0.93
C GLU A 37 -20.04 7.26 0.55
N ILE A 38 -19.17 7.37 -0.47
CA ILE A 38 -18.79 8.67 -1.04
C ILE A 38 -20.02 9.39 -1.61
N ASP A 39 -20.88 8.68 -2.34
CA ASP A 39 -22.15 9.22 -2.88
C ASP A 39 -23.06 9.76 -1.78
N VAL A 40 -23.27 8.96 -0.73
CA VAL A 40 -24.09 9.35 0.43
C VAL A 40 -23.53 10.61 1.08
N ALA A 41 -22.21 10.69 1.29
CA ALA A 41 -21.57 11.85 1.88
C ALA A 41 -21.72 13.11 1.00
N ILE A 42 -21.59 12.98 -0.33
CA ILE A 42 -21.79 14.09 -1.28
C ILE A 42 -23.23 14.60 -1.23
N VAL A 43 -24.21 13.69 -1.24
CA VAL A 43 -25.64 14.05 -1.18
C VAL A 43 -25.96 14.76 0.12
N GLN A 44 -25.46 14.26 1.26
CA GLN A 44 -25.64 14.88 2.57
C GLN A 44 -24.99 16.27 2.66
N ALA A 45 -23.85 16.47 1.99
CA ALA A 45 -23.17 17.75 1.92
C ALA A 45 -23.83 18.77 0.97
N GLY A 46 -24.85 18.35 0.20
CA GLY A 46 -25.55 19.19 -0.78
C GLY A 46 -24.79 19.36 -2.11
N GLY A 47 -23.86 18.47 -2.42
CA GLY A 47 -23.07 18.49 -3.66
C GLY A 47 -21.57 18.22 -3.44
N ILE A 48 -20.81 18.25 -4.53
CA ILE A 48 -19.37 18.00 -4.49
C ILE A 48 -18.64 19.30 -4.09
N ASP A 49 -17.99 19.28 -2.94
CA ASP A 49 -17.06 20.32 -2.49
C ASP A 49 -15.64 19.74 -2.39
N GLU A 50 -14.86 19.87 -3.47
CA GLU A 50 -13.48 19.38 -3.54
C GLU A 50 -12.56 19.99 -2.46
N SER A 51 -12.93 21.13 -1.86
CA SER A 51 -12.16 21.73 -0.77
C SER A 51 -12.33 20.98 0.56
N LYS A 52 -13.42 20.22 0.70
CA LYS A 52 -13.78 19.45 1.90
C LYS A 52 -13.69 17.94 1.71
N ARG A 53 -13.50 17.46 0.48
CA ARG A 53 -13.35 16.05 0.16
C ARG A 53 -12.12 15.46 0.88
N VAL A 54 -12.33 14.35 1.59
CA VAL A 54 -11.25 13.57 2.17
C VAL A 54 -10.64 12.71 1.06
N ALA A 55 -9.33 12.79 0.87
CA ALA A 55 -8.64 11.90 -0.06
C ALA A 55 -8.61 10.48 0.52
N ILE A 56 -8.95 9.47 -0.28
CA ILE A 56 -9.06 8.09 0.19
C ILE A 56 -8.06 7.22 -0.57
N GLY A 57 -7.34 6.37 0.14
CA GLY A 57 -6.45 5.41 -0.49
C GLY A 57 -6.51 4.05 0.17
N ILE A 58 -5.91 3.08 -0.50
CA ILE A 58 -5.81 1.71 -0.02
C ILE A 58 -4.35 1.33 0.16
N LYS A 59 -4.05 0.58 1.22
CA LYS A 59 -2.73 -0.04 1.39
C LYS A 59 -2.79 -1.49 0.99
N ILE A 60 -1.95 -1.86 0.02
CA ILE A 60 -1.94 -3.19 -0.61
C ILE A 60 -0.76 -4.05 -0.12
N PRO A 61 -0.86 -5.38 -0.20
CA PRO A 61 0.26 -6.25 0.13
C PRO A 61 1.28 -6.24 -1.02
N PRO A 62 2.46 -6.82 -0.84
CA PRO A 62 3.38 -7.06 -1.94
C PRO A 62 2.82 -8.09 -2.91
N TYR A 63 2.79 -7.77 -4.20
CA TYR A 63 2.54 -8.73 -5.26
C TYR A 63 3.85 -9.34 -5.76
N THR A 64 3.78 -10.62 -6.10
CA THR A 64 4.93 -11.46 -6.47
C THR A 64 4.79 -12.12 -7.84
N TYR A 65 3.63 -12.04 -8.47
CA TYR A 65 3.38 -12.53 -9.84
C TYR A 65 2.39 -11.62 -10.59
N GLN A 66 2.44 -11.68 -11.93
CA GLN A 66 1.82 -10.72 -12.84
C GLN A 66 0.30 -10.60 -12.65
N GLU A 67 -0.39 -11.73 -12.49
CA GLU A 67 -1.84 -11.82 -12.38
C GLU A 67 -2.39 -11.06 -11.16
N GLN A 68 -1.57 -10.84 -10.12
CA GLN A 68 -1.99 -10.02 -8.98
C GLN A 68 -2.04 -8.53 -9.34
N PHE A 69 -1.09 -8.05 -10.14
CA PHE A 69 -1.11 -6.68 -10.64
C PHE A 69 -2.31 -6.48 -11.58
N GLU A 70 -2.56 -7.44 -12.47
CA GLU A 70 -3.71 -7.42 -13.37
C GLU A 70 -5.03 -7.45 -12.62
N GLY A 71 -5.14 -8.25 -11.55
CA GLY A 71 -6.30 -8.28 -10.67
C GLY A 71 -6.57 -6.93 -10.01
N LEU A 72 -5.55 -6.27 -9.44
CA LEU A 72 -5.69 -4.95 -8.84
C LEU A 72 -6.19 -3.92 -9.87
N ILE A 73 -5.51 -3.85 -11.02
CA ILE A 73 -5.84 -2.86 -12.06
C ILE A 73 -7.21 -3.14 -12.66
N GLY A 74 -7.57 -4.42 -12.86
CA GLY A 74 -8.90 -4.85 -13.30
C GLY A 74 -10.00 -4.34 -12.37
N VAL A 75 -9.87 -4.57 -11.06
CA VAL A 75 -10.84 -4.11 -10.06
C VAL A 75 -10.91 -2.58 -9.99
N LEU A 76 -9.78 -1.87 -10.11
CA LEU A 76 -9.78 -0.41 -10.16
C LEU A 76 -10.52 0.12 -11.40
N ARG A 77 -10.32 -0.50 -12.56
CA ARG A 77 -11.05 -0.12 -13.78
C ARG A 77 -12.55 -0.38 -13.64
N GLU A 78 -12.93 -1.56 -13.17
CA GLU A 78 -14.33 -1.88 -12.91
C GLU A 78 -14.97 -0.88 -11.92
N SER A 79 -14.21 -0.43 -10.91
CA SER A 79 -14.71 0.55 -9.94
C SER A 79 -15.07 1.90 -10.56
N VAL A 80 -14.47 2.28 -11.69
CA VAL A 80 -14.86 3.49 -12.45
C VAL A 80 -16.29 3.31 -13.00
N ASP A 81 -16.61 2.11 -13.50
CA ASP A 81 -17.91 1.79 -14.08
C ASP A 81 -19.00 1.40 -13.06
N MET A 82 -18.63 1.15 -11.80
CA MET A 82 -19.57 0.86 -10.72
C MET A 82 -20.50 2.04 -10.43
N THR A 83 -21.72 1.74 -9.98
CA THR A 83 -22.66 2.74 -9.48
C THR A 83 -22.13 3.38 -8.19
N PRO A 84 -22.26 4.71 -8.02
CA PRO A 84 -22.76 5.66 -9.01
C PRO A 84 -21.75 6.00 -10.12
N ARG A 85 -22.21 5.98 -11.39
CA ARG A 85 -21.35 6.15 -12.58
C ARG A 85 -20.81 7.57 -12.77
N TYR A 86 -21.38 8.57 -12.10
CA TYR A 86 -20.91 9.95 -12.20
C TYR A 86 -19.65 10.20 -11.35
N LEU A 87 -19.31 9.28 -10.44
CA LEU A 87 -18.07 9.31 -9.67
C LEU A 87 -16.97 8.52 -10.40
N ALA A 88 -15.75 9.06 -10.34
CA ALA A 88 -14.55 8.41 -10.83
C ALA A 88 -14.15 7.20 -9.94
N CYS A 89 -12.92 6.71 -10.10
CA CYS A 89 -12.35 5.71 -9.19
C CYS A 89 -12.50 6.19 -7.73
N PRO A 90 -12.96 5.33 -6.79
CA PRO A 90 -13.23 5.74 -5.42
C PRO A 90 -11.97 5.93 -4.57
N ILE A 91 -10.78 5.78 -5.16
CA ILE A 91 -9.50 6.00 -4.48
C ILE A 91 -8.66 7.05 -5.21
N ASP A 92 -7.94 7.85 -4.43
CA ASP A 92 -6.99 8.86 -4.86
C ASP A 92 -5.54 8.35 -4.81
N PHE A 93 -5.26 7.36 -3.97
CA PHE A 93 -3.90 6.82 -3.83
C PHE A 93 -3.84 5.34 -3.44
N ILE A 94 -2.71 4.72 -3.75
CA ILE A 94 -2.34 3.36 -3.36
C ILE A 94 -1.04 3.44 -2.56
N THR A 95 -1.04 2.87 -1.36
CA THR A 95 0.20 2.67 -0.59
C THR A 95 0.75 1.29 -0.90
N ALA A 96 1.88 1.25 -1.60
CA ALA A 96 2.54 0.04 -2.07
C ALA A 96 3.96 -0.02 -1.49
N VAL A 97 4.28 -0.91 -0.55
CA VAL A 97 3.52 -2.09 -0.08
C VAL A 97 3.53 -2.23 1.45
N ASN A 98 2.60 -3.03 1.97
CA ASN A 98 2.69 -3.56 3.33
C ASN A 98 3.82 -4.61 3.45
N THR A 99 3.98 -5.24 4.61
CA THR A 99 4.98 -6.29 4.80
C THR A 99 4.67 -7.54 3.98
N LEU A 100 5.71 -8.25 3.53
CA LEU A 100 5.54 -9.54 2.87
C LEU A 100 5.35 -10.63 3.92
N GLY A 101 4.17 -11.24 3.99
CA GLY A 101 3.88 -12.33 4.92
C GLY A 101 4.74 -13.58 4.69
N SER A 102 4.51 -14.62 5.48
CA SER A 102 5.16 -15.93 5.32
C SER A 102 6.69 -15.89 5.39
N SER A 103 7.25 -14.93 6.12
CA SER A 103 8.69 -14.76 6.26
C SER A 103 9.15 -15.23 7.64
N LEU A 104 10.25 -15.95 7.69
CA LEU A 104 10.87 -16.47 8.91
C LEU A 104 12.29 -15.94 9.01
N LEU A 105 12.59 -15.25 10.11
CA LEU A 105 13.94 -14.82 10.44
C LEU A 105 14.42 -15.64 11.63
N LEU A 106 15.61 -16.22 11.51
CA LEU A 106 16.23 -17.04 12.55
C LEU A 106 17.31 -16.24 13.28
N SER A 107 17.58 -16.61 14.53
CA SER A 107 18.65 -16.05 15.33
C SER A 107 20.01 -16.30 14.67
N SER A 108 20.98 -15.46 15.00
CA SER A 108 22.38 -15.64 14.57
C SER A 108 23.08 -16.78 15.30
N ASP A 109 22.47 -17.34 16.34
CA ASP A 109 22.95 -18.52 17.04
C ASP A 109 22.68 -19.75 16.17
N LEU A 110 23.74 -20.22 15.50
CA LEU A 110 23.68 -21.35 14.56
C LEU A 110 23.43 -22.69 15.26
N GLU A 111 23.62 -22.78 16.58
CA GLU A 111 23.35 -24.02 17.32
C GLU A 111 21.85 -24.22 17.53
N THR A 112 21.10 -23.13 17.76
CA THR A 112 19.67 -23.20 18.09
C THR A 112 18.75 -22.77 16.95
N CYS A 113 19.21 -21.86 16.06
CA CYS A 113 18.46 -21.37 14.89
C CYS A 113 17.00 -21.02 15.19
N LEU A 114 16.74 -20.37 16.33
CA LEU A 114 15.39 -20.09 16.79
C LEU A 114 14.76 -18.93 16.03
N PRO A 115 13.44 -18.93 15.81
CA PRO A 115 12.75 -17.77 15.23
C PRO A 115 12.94 -16.51 16.08
N THR A 116 13.23 -15.37 15.44
CA THR A 116 13.45 -14.10 16.14
C THR A 116 12.16 -13.39 16.52
N LEU A 117 11.05 -13.74 15.87
CA LEU A 117 9.75 -13.13 16.10
C LEU A 117 8.90 -14.01 17.02
N ALA A 118 8.34 -13.43 18.08
CA ALA A 118 7.30 -14.07 18.88
C ALA A 118 5.93 -13.87 18.18
N SER A 119 5.66 -14.67 17.14
CA SER A 119 4.38 -14.58 16.41
C SER A 119 3.21 -15.05 17.28
N ALA A 120 2.00 -14.54 17.02
CA ALA A 120 0.81 -14.85 17.81
C ALA A 120 0.46 -16.35 17.85
N ASN A 121 0.86 -17.11 16.83
CA ASN A 121 0.66 -18.56 16.74
C ASN A 121 1.90 -19.38 17.14
N GLY A 122 2.96 -18.75 17.65
CA GLY A 122 4.20 -19.42 18.09
C GLY A 122 5.10 -19.95 16.98
N SER A 123 4.73 -19.83 15.69
CA SER A 123 5.55 -20.32 14.56
C SER A 123 6.80 -19.47 14.30
N GLY A 124 6.80 -18.22 14.76
CA GLY A 124 7.81 -17.21 14.43
C GLY A 124 7.73 -16.66 13.00
N ILE A 125 6.75 -17.10 12.21
CA ILE A 125 6.47 -16.55 10.90
C ILE A 125 5.80 -15.17 11.06
N GLY A 126 6.21 -14.21 10.24
CA GLY A 126 5.62 -12.87 10.19
C GLY A 126 5.88 -12.13 8.89
N GLY A 127 5.71 -10.82 8.94
CA GLY A 127 5.91 -9.93 7.79
C GLY A 127 7.37 -9.47 7.64
N LEU A 128 7.98 -9.70 6.48
CA LEU A 128 9.24 -9.10 6.09
C LEU A 128 9.06 -7.61 5.78
N ALA A 129 9.91 -6.79 6.39
CA ALA A 129 9.94 -5.35 6.24
C ALA A 129 11.39 -4.86 6.12
N GLY A 130 11.61 -3.55 6.16
CA GLY A 130 12.95 -2.97 6.16
C GLY A 130 13.70 -3.20 4.85
N ALA A 131 15.03 -3.02 4.89
CA ALA A 131 15.89 -3.10 3.72
C ALA A 131 15.70 -4.38 2.87
N PRO A 132 15.49 -5.58 3.45
CA PRO A 132 15.24 -6.78 2.66
C PRO A 132 14.00 -6.73 1.75
N LEU A 133 12.98 -5.95 2.13
CA LEU A 133 11.75 -5.79 1.33
C LEU A 133 11.93 -4.81 0.17
N HIS A 134 12.95 -3.95 0.20
CA HIS A 134 13.06 -2.80 -0.69
C HIS A 134 13.02 -3.18 -2.20
N PRO A 135 13.76 -4.19 -2.69
CA PRO A 135 13.71 -4.54 -4.12
C PRO A 135 12.32 -4.98 -4.58
N LEU A 136 11.60 -5.73 -3.75
CA LEU A 136 10.22 -6.16 -4.05
C LEU A 136 9.26 -4.96 -4.05
N ALA A 137 9.42 -4.03 -3.10
CA ALA A 137 8.61 -2.81 -3.04
C ALA A 137 8.83 -1.93 -4.28
N LEU A 138 10.09 -1.77 -4.73
CA LEU A 138 10.41 -1.02 -5.95
C LEU A 138 9.72 -1.63 -7.18
N GLY A 139 9.80 -2.95 -7.35
CA GLY A 139 9.12 -3.66 -8.44
C GLY A 139 7.61 -3.48 -8.41
N ASN A 140 7.00 -3.51 -7.21
CA ASN A 140 5.57 -3.28 -7.06
C ASN A 140 5.16 -1.87 -7.48
N VAL A 141 5.85 -0.84 -6.98
CA VAL A 141 5.57 0.56 -7.32
C VAL A 141 5.76 0.79 -8.82
N TYR A 142 6.86 0.30 -9.40
CA TYR A 142 7.14 0.41 -10.83
C TYR A 142 6.04 -0.20 -11.69
N THR A 143 5.68 -1.46 -11.43
CA THR A 143 4.68 -2.18 -12.22
C THR A 143 3.30 -1.51 -12.10
N ILE A 144 2.87 -1.17 -10.89
CA ILE A 144 1.58 -0.52 -10.67
C ILE A 144 1.54 0.85 -11.35
N ARG A 145 2.60 1.66 -11.23
CA ARG A 145 2.65 2.98 -11.88
C ARG A 145 2.47 2.85 -13.39
N ASN A 146 3.23 1.96 -14.03
CA ASN A 146 3.16 1.73 -15.47
C ASN A 146 1.77 1.27 -15.91
N MET A 147 1.12 0.39 -15.14
CA MET A 147 -0.22 -0.08 -15.46
C MET A 147 -1.30 0.99 -15.21
N LEU A 148 -1.15 1.86 -14.21
CA LEU A 148 -2.07 2.98 -14.00
C LEU A 148 -1.93 4.01 -15.14
N ASP A 149 -0.71 4.28 -15.62
CA ASP A 149 -0.45 5.32 -16.63
C ASP A 149 -1.02 5.02 -18.02
N VAL A 150 -1.27 3.75 -18.34
CA VAL A 150 -1.93 3.35 -19.59
C VAL A 150 -3.45 3.53 -19.56
N HIS A 151 -4.04 3.81 -18.39
CA HIS A 151 -5.47 4.00 -18.22
C HIS A 151 -5.79 5.45 -17.84
N ALA A 152 -6.42 6.20 -18.75
CA ALA A 152 -6.70 7.63 -18.56
C ALA A 152 -7.47 7.92 -17.25
N ASP A 153 -8.46 7.08 -16.91
CA ASP A 153 -9.29 7.24 -15.72
C ASP A 153 -8.59 6.88 -14.40
N LEU A 154 -7.43 6.19 -14.48
CA LEU A 154 -6.63 5.78 -13.31
C LEU A 154 -5.31 6.53 -13.18
N LYS A 155 -4.92 7.30 -14.20
CA LYS A 155 -3.66 8.05 -14.23
C LYS A 155 -3.51 9.00 -13.03
N GLY A 156 -4.64 9.53 -12.53
CA GLY A 156 -4.68 10.42 -11.36
C GLY A 156 -4.41 9.72 -10.02
N VAL A 157 -4.47 8.39 -9.95
CA VAL A 157 -4.22 7.65 -8.71
C VAL A 157 -2.74 7.74 -8.35
N MET A 158 -2.42 8.37 -7.22
CA MET A 158 -1.05 8.51 -6.70
C MET A 158 -0.55 7.19 -6.09
N ILE A 159 0.76 6.96 -6.09
CA ILE A 159 1.36 5.86 -5.32
C ILE A 159 2.18 6.43 -4.16
N ILE A 160 1.90 5.97 -2.94
CA ILE A 160 2.78 6.15 -1.78
C ILE A 160 3.67 4.92 -1.69
N GLY A 161 4.95 5.07 -2.05
CA GLY A 161 5.91 3.97 -2.01
C GLY A 161 6.35 3.67 -0.58
N THR A 162 6.21 2.42 -0.13
CA THR A 162 6.63 1.96 1.19
C THR A 162 7.35 0.63 1.11
N GLY A 163 8.51 0.55 1.76
CA GLY A 163 9.29 -0.69 1.83
C GLY A 163 10.78 -0.41 1.83
N GLY A 164 11.42 -0.58 2.98
CA GLY A 164 12.88 -0.58 3.12
C GLY A 164 13.63 0.70 2.78
N VAL A 165 12.96 1.86 2.76
CA VAL A 165 13.62 3.16 2.64
C VAL A 165 14.22 3.55 3.99
N GLU A 166 15.53 3.77 4.04
CA GLU A 166 16.24 4.15 5.28
C GLU A 166 17.33 5.21 5.11
N ASP A 167 17.51 5.70 3.87
CA ASP A 167 18.50 6.68 3.44
C ASP A 167 18.00 7.46 2.20
N GLN A 168 18.77 8.46 1.77
CA GLN A 168 18.47 9.27 0.58
C GLN A 168 18.41 8.41 -0.69
N ALA A 169 19.36 7.48 -0.87
CA ALA A 169 19.41 6.65 -2.06
C ALA A 169 18.16 5.75 -2.21
N GLY A 170 17.65 5.21 -1.11
CA GLY A 170 16.40 4.44 -1.08
C GLY A 170 15.18 5.29 -1.37
N PHE A 171 15.17 6.54 -0.90
CA PHE A 171 14.12 7.50 -1.26
C PHE A 171 14.15 7.82 -2.76
N GLU A 172 15.32 8.14 -3.32
CA GLU A 172 15.48 8.42 -4.75
C GLU A 172 15.07 7.22 -5.62
N ARG A 173 15.48 6.00 -5.26
CA ARG A 173 15.02 4.78 -5.95
C ARG A 173 13.51 4.64 -5.91
N MET A 174 12.89 4.89 -4.76
CA MET A 174 11.43 4.79 -4.61
C MET A 174 10.71 5.86 -5.46
N LYS A 175 11.23 7.08 -5.49
CA LYS A 175 10.73 8.17 -6.35
C LYS A 175 10.91 7.83 -7.83
N SER A 176 12.06 7.29 -8.24
CA SER A 176 12.36 6.99 -9.64
C SER A 176 11.46 5.90 -10.24
N VAL A 177 10.91 5.01 -9.41
CA VAL A 177 9.96 3.98 -9.86
C VAL A 177 8.50 4.45 -9.88
N GLY A 178 8.23 5.73 -9.59
CA GLY A 178 6.90 6.31 -9.74
C GLY A 178 6.13 6.61 -8.45
N ALA A 179 6.78 6.53 -7.28
CA ALA A 179 6.15 6.97 -6.04
C ALA A 179 5.94 8.50 -6.03
N GLY A 180 4.72 8.95 -5.75
CA GLY A 180 4.39 10.36 -5.50
C GLY A 180 4.86 10.82 -4.12
N ALA A 181 4.71 9.97 -3.11
CA ALA A 181 5.24 10.16 -1.75
C ALA A 181 5.90 8.86 -1.27
N VAL A 182 6.70 8.94 -0.20
CA VAL A 182 7.42 7.78 0.36
C VAL A 182 7.12 7.66 1.85
N GLY A 183 6.63 6.51 2.28
CA GLY A 183 6.41 6.21 3.70
C GLY A 183 7.56 5.40 4.30
N VAL A 184 7.92 5.73 5.53
CA VAL A 184 9.08 5.18 6.25
C VAL A 184 8.60 4.45 7.52
N GLY A 185 8.71 3.12 7.51
CA GLY A 185 8.28 2.26 8.63
C GLY A 185 9.45 1.78 9.49
N THR A 186 10.15 0.74 9.04
CA THR A 186 11.22 0.09 9.80
C THR A 186 12.34 1.04 10.21
N ALA A 187 12.75 1.96 9.34
CA ALA A 187 13.81 2.90 9.65
C ALA A 187 13.38 3.91 10.73
N LEU A 188 12.12 4.37 10.70
CA LEU A 188 11.53 5.19 11.77
C LEU A 188 11.52 4.42 13.10
N GLY A 189 11.07 3.16 13.09
CA GLY A 189 11.07 2.32 14.30
C GLY A 189 12.47 2.07 14.89
N ARG A 190 13.51 2.02 14.04
CA ARG A 190 14.91 1.78 14.46
C ARG A 190 15.66 3.06 14.85
N LYS A 191 15.43 4.17 14.15
CA LYS A 191 16.24 5.39 14.22
C LYS A 191 15.48 6.60 14.80
N GLY A 192 14.18 6.48 15.07
CA GLY A 192 13.35 7.60 15.50
C GLY A 192 13.09 8.62 14.39
N VAL A 193 12.52 9.77 14.76
CA VAL A 193 12.10 10.83 13.82
C VAL A 193 13.28 11.47 13.07
N ASP A 194 14.50 11.36 13.59
CA ASP A 194 15.71 11.91 12.96
C ASP A 194 16.02 11.25 11.60
N VAL A 195 15.47 10.07 11.33
CA VAL A 195 15.60 9.39 10.04
C VAL A 195 15.13 10.25 8.87
N PHE A 196 14.13 11.10 9.07
CA PHE A 196 13.64 11.97 8.00
C PHE A 196 14.72 12.98 7.58
N GLY A 197 15.50 13.51 8.52
CA GLY A 197 16.63 14.38 8.23
C GLY A 197 17.77 13.67 7.50
N VAL A 198 18.01 12.39 7.80
CA VAL A 198 18.98 11.54 7.09
C VAL A 198 18.55 11.30 5.64
N ILE A 199 17.26 11.05 5.43
CA ILE A 199 16.70 10.83 4.08
C ILE A 199 16.73 12.11 3.25
N GLU A 200 16.40 13.26 3.85
CA GLU A 200 16.32 14.54 3.14
C GLU A 200 17.69 15.10 2.74
N ARG A 201 18.68 15.05 3.64
CA ARG A 201 19.95 15.76 3.44
C ARG A 201 21.01 14.97 2.67
N GLY A 202 20.87 13.64 2.58
CA GLY A 202 22.00 12.79 2.26
C GLY A 202 23.03 12.78 3.40
N PHE A 203 23.91 11.78 3.41
CA PHE A 203 25.05 11.75 4.33
C PHE A 203 26.20 12.62 3.81
#